data_AF-A0A2N8C543-F1
#
_entry.id   AF-A0A2N8C543-F1
#
_cell.length_a   1.000
_cell.length_b   1.000
_cell.length_c   1.000
_cell.angle_alpha   90.00
_cell.angle_beta   90.00
_cell.angle_gamma   90.00
#
_symmetry.space_group_name_H-M   'P 1'
#
loop_
_entity.id
_entity.type
_entity.pdbx_description
1 polymer ?
#
loop_
_entity_poly.entity_id
_entity_poly.type
_entity_poly.pdbx_seq_one_letter_code
_entity_poly.pdbx_strand_id
1 'polypeptide(L)'
;MVVTKKMLIADRVGERLREERERLGLNQTEFGVLLGVSRGTQKNYELGANSLDLRYVAALEEHGADAAFILTGRRSTPFGQLFTAAEEELINQFRSISVDDQKAIRRFLKAMADDAAKGSN
;
A
#
# COMPACT_ATOMS: atom_id res chain seq x y z
N MET A 1 18.43 -33.37 9.83
CA MET A 1 17.94 -31.99 10.04
C MET A 1 17.65 -31.42 8.66
N VAL A 2 16.39 -31.47 8.22
CA VAL A 2 16.02 -30.89 6.92
C VAL A 2 16.15 -29.39 7.06
N VAL A 3 17.07 -28.79 6.32
CA VAL A 3 17.13 -27.33 6.18
C VAL A 3 15.86 -26.97 5.43
N THR A 4 14.80 -26.60 6.15
CA THR A 4 13.62 -25.98 5.55
C THR A 4 14.16 -24.73 4.87
N LYS A 5 14.18 -24.75 3.53
CA LYS A 5 14.52 -23.60 2.70
C LYS A 5 13.58 -22.47 3.14
N LYS A 6 14.05 -21.63 4.07
CA LYS A 6 13.29 -20.50 4.60
C LYS A 6 13.11 -19.59 3.41
N MET A 7 11.98 -19.72 2.72
CA MET A 7 11.65 -18.88 1.60
C MET A 7 11.73 -17.44 2.12
N LEU A 8 12.53 -16.61 1.45
CA LEU A 8 12.72 -15.22 1.83
C LEU A 8 11.46 -14.44 1.42
N ILE A 9 10.38 -14.65 2.15
CA ILE A 9 9.14 -13.90 2.03
C ILE A 9 9.09 -13.00 3.26
N ALA A 10 8.99 -11.69 3.03
CA ALA A 10 8.82 -10.76 4.12
C ALA A 10 7.51 -11.06 4.88
N ASP A 11 7.51 -10.82 6.19
CA ASP A 11 6.39 -11.20 7.04
C ASP A 11 5.06 -10.59 6.54
N ARG A 12 4.02 -11.43 6.52
CA ARG A 12 2.62 -11.08 6.19
C ARG A 12 2.40 -10.49 4.79
N VAL A 13 3.34 -10.68 3.84
CA VAL A 13 3.16 -10.25 2.43
C VAL A 13 1.90 -10.85 1.81
N GLY A 14 1.65 -12.14 2.03
CA GLY A 14 0.47 -12.82 1.46
C GLY A 14 -0.86 -12.26 1.98
N GLU A 15 -0.92 -11.87 3.25
CA GLU A 15 -2.10 -11.23 3.84
C GLU A 15 -2.36 -9.86 3.20
N ARG A 16 -1.32 -9.02 3.06
CA ARG A 16 -1.45 -7.70 2.43
C ARG A 16 -1.78 -7.78 0.95
N LEU A 17 -1.24 -8.78 0.24
CA LEU A 17 -1.61 -9.06 -1.15
C LEU A 17 -3.09 -9.39 -1.28
N ARG A 18 -3.62 -10.19 -0.35
CA ARG A 18 -5.05 -10.50 -0.27
C ARG A 18 -5.87 -9.26 0.05
N GLU A 19 -5.44 -8.42 0.99
CA GLU A 19 -6.11 -7.15 1.30
C GLU A 19 -6.23 -6.25 0.07
N GLU A 20 -5.14 -6.07 -0.69
CA GLU A 20 -5.17 -5.23 -1.90
C GLU A 20 -6.05 -5.83 -3.00
N ARG A 21 -6.03 -7.16 -3.18
CA ARG A 21 -6.96 -7.84 -4.08
C ARG A 21 -8.43 -7.57 -3.70
N GLU A 22 -8.74 -7.73 -2.42
CA GLU A 22 -10.10 -7.51 -1.89
C GLU A 22 -10.52 -6.04 -2.00
N ARG A 23 -9.59 -5.10 -1.79
CA ARG A 23 -9.82 -3.65 -2.02
C ARG A 23 -10.21 -3.35 -3.47
N LEU A 24 -9.64 -4.07 -4.43
CA LEU A 24 -9.97 -3.96 -5.86
C LEU A 24 -11.27 -4.70 -6.24
N GLY A 25 -11.90 -5.41 -5.30
CA GLY A 25 -13.13 -6.16 -5.53
C GLY A 25 -12.95 -7.43 -6.38
N LEU A 26 -11.72 -7.95 -6.48
CA LEU A 26 -11.39 -9.07 -7.37
C LEU A 26 -11.29 -10.40 -6.61
N ASN A 27 -11.68 -11.49 -7.26
CA ASN A 27 -11.41 -12.85 -6.79
C ASN A 27 -9.99 -13.31 -7.21
N GLN A 28 -9.51 -14.43 -6.65
CA GLN A 28 -8.15 -14.94 -6.94
C GLN A 28 -7.91 -15.29 -8.42
N THR A 29 -8.95 -15.69 -9.14
CA THR A 29 -8.84 -15.99 -10.57
C THR A 29 -8.68 -14.71 -11.36
N GLU A 30 -9.55 -13.72 -11.13
CA GLU A 30 -9.52 -12.42 -11.79
C GLU A 30 -8.20 -11.70 -11.56
N PHE A 31 -7.75 -11.64 -10.29
CA PHE A 31 -6.50 -10.97 -9.94
C PHE A 31 -5.28 -11.70 -10.47
N GLY A 32 -5.29 -13.05 -10.47
CA GLY A 32 -4.23 -13.83 -11.10
C GLY A 32 -4.13 -13.54 -12.59
N VAL A 33 -5.25 -13.58 -13.32
CA VAL A 33 -5.32 -13.28 -14.76
C VAL A 33 -4.84 -11.85 -15.04
N LEU A 34 -5.29 -10.88 -14.24
CA LEU A 34 -4.87 -9.47 -14.34
C LEU A 34 -3.35 -9.32 -14.22
N LEU A 35 -2.72 -10.08 -13.33
CA LEU A 35 -1.28 -10.04 -13.06
C LEU A 35 -0.48 -11.09 -13.84
N GLY A 36 -1.08 -11.74 -14.83
CA GLY A 36 -0.41 -12.69 -15.72
C GLY A 36 -0.03 -14.04 -15.08
N VAL A 37 -0.71 -14.47 -14.01
CA VAL A 37 -0.45 -15.73 -13.33
C VAL A 37 -1.71 -16.59 -13.17
N SER A 38 -1.51 -17.89 -12.90
CA SER A 38 -2.65 -18.78 -12.62
C SER A 38 -3.30 -18.47 -11.27
N ARG A 39 -4.58 -18.83 -11.11
CA ARG A 39 -5.28 -18.81 -9.81
C ARG A 39 -4.50 -19.58 -8.72
N GLY A 40 -3.90 -20.71 -9.06
CA GLY A 40 -3.09 -21.52 -8.12
C GLY A 40 -1.84 -20.76 -7.65
N THR A 41 -1.18 -20.06 -8.58
CA THR A 41 -0.04 -19.19 -8.27
C THR A 41 -0.48 -18.04 -7.34
N GLN A 42 -1.59 -17.36 -7.66
CA GLN A 42 -2.15 -16.30 -6.81
C GLN A 42 -2.42 -16.79 -5.39
N LYS A 43 -3.08 -17.95 -5.26
CA LYS A 43 -3.34 -18.57 -3.96
C LYS A 43 -2.05 -18.87 -3.20
N ASN A 44 -1.01 -19.36 -3.87
CA ASN A 44 0.26 -19.66 -3.22
C ASN A 44 0.98 -18.39 -2.73
N TYR A 45 0.87 -17.28 -3.45
CA TYR A 45 1.39 -15.99 -2.97
C TYR A 45 0.64 -15.49 -1.74
N GLU A 46 -0.69 -15.55 -1.75
CA GLU A 46 -1.52 -15.15 -0.59
C GLU A 46 -1.29 -16.01 0.65
N LEU A 47 -0.92 -17.28 0.47
CA LEU A 47 -0.55 -18.19 1.57
C LEU A 47 0.90 -18.02 2.03
N GLY A 48 1.70 -17.19 1.36
CA GLY A 48 3.14 -17.09 1.61
C GLY A 48 3.88 -18.40 1.30
N ALA A 49 3.32 -19.24 0.43
CA ALA A 49 3.93 -20.51 0.03
C ALA A 49 5.01 -20.32 -1.05
N ASN A 50 4.97 -19.22 -1.80
CA ASN A 50 5.95 -18.83 -2.84
C ASN A 50 6.27 -17.33 -2.75
N SER A 51 7.50 -16.95 -3.12
CA SER A 51 7.88 -15.54 -3.29
C SER A 51 7.30 -14.98 -4.60
N LEU A 52 6.86 -13.72 -4.55
CA LEU A 52 6.46 -12.95 -5.73
C LEU A 52 7.71 -12.66 -6.58
N ASP A 53 7.61 -12.75 -7.90
CA ASP A 53 8.70 -12.31 -8.79
C ASP A 53 8.57 -10.82 -9.12
N LEU A 54 9.64 -10.21 -9.63
CA LEU A 54 9.65 -8.77 -9.92
C LEU A 54 8.68 -8.37 -11.04
N ARG A 55 8.32 -9.28 -11.95
CA ARG A 55 7.35 -8.99 -13.02
C ARG A 55 5.94 -8.90 -12.44
N TYR A 56 5.61 -9.82 -11.55
CA TYR A 56 4.36 -9.79 -10.79
C TYR A 56 4.28 -8.52 -9.93
N VAL A 57 5.38 -8.14 -9.26
CA VAL A 57 5.41 -6.90 -8.47
C VAL A 57 5.23 -5.66 -9.33
N ALA A 58 5.86 -5.60 -10.51
CA ALA A 58 5.66 -4.48 -11.44
C ALA A 58 4.20 -4.40 -11.92
N ALA A 59 3.58 -5.54 -12.24
CA ALA A 59 2.19 -5.60 -12.68
C ALA A 59 1.19 -5.15 -11.60
N LEU A 60 1.52 -5.29 -10.31
CA LEU A 60 0.65 -4.81 -9.22
C LEU A 60 0.39 -3.31 -9.35
N GLU A 61 1.46 -2.53 -9.54
CA GLU A 61 1.38 -1.07 -9.67
C GLU A 61 0.62 -0.67 -10.96
N GLU A 62 0.90 -1.34 -12.08
CA GLU A 62 0.20 -1.10 -13.35
C GLU A 62 -1.32 -1.29 -13.25
N HIS A 63 -1.75 -2.18 -12.34
CA HIS A 63 -3.15 -2.55 -12.15
C HIS A 63 -3.78 -2.00 -10.88
N GLY A 64 -3.17 -0.97 -10.27
CA GLY A 64 -3.79 -0.21 -9.20
C GLY A 64 -3.70 -0.83 -7.82
N ALA A 65 -2.89 -1.87 -7.62
CA ALA A 65 -2.56 -2.41 -6.31
C ALA A 65 -1.34 -1.69 -5.71
N ASP A 66 -1.35 -1.41 -4.40
CA ASP A 66 -0.23 -0.74 -3.72
C ASP A 66 0.89 -1.75 -3.41
N ALA A 67 1.85 -1.91 -4.33
CA ALA A 67 2.93 -2.88 -4.17
C ALA A 67 3.87 -2.48 -3.03
N ALA A 68 4.05 -1.18 -2.78
CA ALA A 68 4.80 -0.69 -1.62
C ALA A 68 4.14 -1.10 -0.30
N PHE A 69 2.82 -1.01 -0.17
CA PHE A 69 2.09 -1.56 0.98
C PHE A 69 2.28 -3.07 1.09
N ILE A 70 2.10 -3.81 -0.01
CA ILE A 70 2.24 -5.28 -0.01
C ILE A 70 3.64 -5.69 0.47
N LEU A 71 4.69 -5.05 -0.02
CA LEU A 71 6.07 -5.39 0.32
C LEU A 71 6.50 -4.89 1.71
N THR A 72 6.06 -3.70 2.12
CA THR A 72 6.63 -3.01 3.29
C THR A 72 5.69 -2.91 4.50
N GLY A 73 4.40 -3.16 4.31
CA GLY A 73 3.36 -2.97 5.32
C GLY A 73 3.02 -1.51 5.62
N ARG A 74 3.69 -0.55 4.97
CA ARG A 74 3.38 0.87 5.06
C ARG A 74 2.54 1.24 3.86
N ARG A 75 1.30 1.68 4.10
CA ARG A 75 0.46 2.20 3.02
C ARG A 75 1.14 3.39 2.39
N SER A 76 1.26 3.37 1.07
CA SER A 76 1.55 4.58 0.33
C SER A 76 0.38 5.55 0.51
N THR A 77 0.59 6.83 0.24
CA THR A 77 -0.55 7.69 -0.07
C THR A 77 -1.40 7.01 -1.15
N PRO A 78 -2.75 7.07 -1.08
CA PRO A 78 -3.63 6.27 -1.91
C PRO A 78 -3.18 6.25 -3.36
N PHE A 79 -2.87 5.06 -3.88
CA PHE A 79 -2.42 4.89 -5.25
C PHE A 79 -3.44 5.50 -6.22
N GLY A 80 -2.96 6.30 -7.18
CA GLY A 80 -3.79 7.06 -8.12
C GLY A 80 -4.08 8.51 -7.71
N GLN A 81 -3.77 8.90 -6.46
CA GLN A 81 -3.66 10.31 -6.08
C GLN A 81 -2.17 10.67 -6.09
N LEU A 82 -1.66 11.07 -7.27
CA LEU A 82 -0.48 11.92 -7.27
C LEU A 82 -0.79 13.12 -6.37
N PHE A 83 0.14 13.50 -5.51
CA PHE A 83 0.02 14.78 -4.85
C PHE A 83 -0.24 15.83 -5.91
N THR A 84 -1.29 16.62 -5.72
CA THR A 84 -1.42 17.88 -6.44
C THR A 84 -0.15 18.71 -6.17
N ALA A 85 0.17 19.62 -7.08
CA ALA A 85 1.32 20.52 -6.88
C ALA A 85 1.26 21.25 -5.52
N ALA A 86 0.04 21.59 -5.06
CA ALA A 86 -0.19 22.20 -3.77
C ALA A 86 0.13 21.26 -2.59
N GLU A 87 -0.24 19.99 -2.66
CA GLU A 87 0.09 19.01 -1.62
C GLU A 87 1.58 18.70 -1.57
N GLU A 88 2.22 18.61 -2.75
CA GLU A 88 3.68 18.40 -2.84
C GLU A 88 4.45 19.60 -2.26
N GLU A 89 4.04 20.82 -2.61
CA GLU A 89 4.61 22.04 -2.05
C GLU A 89 4.42 22.11 -0.52
N LEU A 90 3.22 21.81 -0.02
CA LEU A 90 2.93 21.80 1.40
C LEU A 90 3.86 20.83 2.15
N ILE A 91 4.09 19.63 1.62
CA ILE A 91 5.00 18.64 2.22
C ILE A 91 6.43 19.16 2.25
N ASN A 92 6.90 19.79 1.17
CA ASN A 92 8.25 20.32 1.08
C ASN A 92 8.47 21.48 2.07
N GLN A 93 7.54 22.42 2.15
CA GLN A 93 7.57 23.53 3.12
C GLN A 93 7.51 23.02 4.56
N PHE A 94 6.64 22.04 4.84
CA PHE A 94 6.53 21.42 6.16
C PHE A 94 7.85 20.77 6.61
N ARG A 95 8.60 20.16 5.69
CA ARG A 95 9.90 19.55 5.99
C ARG A 95 11.02 20.57 6.20
N SER A 96 10.91 21.78 5.66
CA SER A 96 11.94 22.82 5.77
C SER A 96 11.86 23.68 7.04
N ILE A 97 10.74 23.65 7.77
CA ILE A 97 10.54 24.43 9.00
C ILE A 97 10.95 23.65 10.26
N SER A 98 11.02 24.35 11.39
CA SER A 98 11.42 23.76 12.68
C SER A 98 10.43 22.68 13.17
N VAL A 99 10.90 21.78 14.03
CA VAL A 99 10.06 20.73 14.64
C VAL A 99 8.92 21.33 15.46
N ASP A 100 9.11 22.49 16.08
CA ASP A 100 8.06 23.14 16.87
C ASP A 100 6.99 23.79 15.98
N ASP A 101 7.40 24.39 14.86
CA ASP A 101 6.44 24.89 13.86
C ASP A 101 5.67 23.74 13.20
N GLN A 102 6.34 22.62 12.90
CA GLN A 102 5.68 21.40 12.42
C GLN A 102 4.59 20.91 13.40
N LYS A 103 4.87 20.93 14.71
CA LYS A 103 3.87 20.56 15.74
C LYS A 103 2.70 21.54 15.76
N ALA A 104 2.96 22.84 15.64
CA ALA A 104 1.93 23.86 15.61
C ALA A 104 1.00 23.67 14.41
N ILE A 105 1.56 23.51 13.20
CA ILE A 105 0.79 23.26 11.97
C ILE A 105 -0.07 22.00 12.10
N ARG A 106 0.47 20.89 12.63
CA ARG A 106 -0.30 19.66 12.84
C ARG A 106 -1.50 19.85 13.77
N ARG A 107 -1.37 20.68 14.82
CA ARG A 107 -2.48 20.99 15.73
C ARG A 107 -3.58 21.79 15.05
N PHE A 108 -3.21 22.82 14.28
CA PHE A 108 -4.18 23.62 13.52
C PHE A 108 -4.91 22.79 12.48
N LEU A 109 -4.16 22.03 11.66
CA LEU A 109 -4.75 21.16 10.64
C LEU A 109 -5.70 20.13 11.25
N LYS A 110 -5.32 19.52 12.38
CA LYS A 110 -6.21 18.59 13.10
C LYS A 110 -7.51 19.27 13.56
N ALA A 111 -7.43 20.46 14.14
CA ALA A 111 -8.62 21.17 14.59
C ALA A 111 -9.58 21.48 13.44
N MET A 112 -9.06 21.91 12.28
CA MET A 112 -9.86 22.16 11.08
C MET A 112 -10.51 20.89 10.53
N ALA A 113 -9.77 19.78 10.49
CA ALA A 113 -10.32 18.49 10.03
C ALA A 113 -11.41 17.97 10.96
N ASP A 114 -11.20 18.06 12.28
CA ASP A 114 -12.19 17.64 13.29
C ASP A 114 -13.47 18.49 13.21
N ASP A 115 -13.36 19.78 12.90
CA ASP A 115 -14.51 20.68 12.72
C ASP A 115 -15.31 20.37 11.45
N ALA A 116 -14.63 20.19 10.31
CA ALA A 116 -15.26 19.81 9.05
C ALA A 116 -16.02 18.47 9.14
N ALA A 117 -15.46 17.51 9.89
CA ALA A 117 -16.10 16.21 10.12
C ALA A 117 -17.39 16.34 10.97
N LYS A 118 -17.42 17.27 11.94
CA LYS A 118 -18.61 17.52 12.77
C LYS A 118 -19.71 18.24 12.01
N GLY A 119 -19.36 19.14 11.10
CA GLY A 119 -20.33 19.87 10.27
C GLY A 119 -20.97 19.03 9.15
N SER A 120 -20.45 17.83 8.90
CA SER A 120 -20.94 16.90 7.86
C SER A 120 -21.91 15.83 8.41
N ASN A 121 -22.34 15.95 9.66
CA ASN A 121 -23.19 15.01 10.40
C ASN A 121 -24.37 15.73 11.05
#